data_AF-A0A2X0RJL3-F1
#
_entry.id   AF-A0A2X0RJL3-F1
#
_cell.length_a   1.000
_cell.length_b   1.000
_cell.length_c   1.000
_cell.angle_alpha   90.00
_cell.angle_beta   90.00
_cell.angle_gamma   90.00
#
_symmetry.space_group_name_H-M   'P 1'
#
loop_
_entity.id
_entity.type
_entity.pdbx_description
1 polymer ?
#
loop_
_entity_poly.entity_id
_entity_poly.type
_entity_poly.pdbx_seq_one_letter_code
_entity_poly.pdbx_strand_id
1 'polypeptide(L)'
;MTKSSQEVETIDQLLADPWAVAIQDIWEQAAHNPDPDKRKLFDALHTYVLDKRQERIINEKHFVIYRQVLQLSDFSNGVFRFNNKKPTPKSGPFKR
;
A
#
# COMPACT_ATOMS: atom_id res chain seq x y z
N MET A 1 9.94 20.84 -25.17
CA MET A 1 9.69 21.13 -23.74
C MET A 1 8.18 21.14 -23.54
N THR A 2 7.58 20.01 -23.15
CA THR A 2 6.11 19.90 -22.93
C THR A 2 5.72 18.77 -21.98
N LYS A 3 6.57 17.74 -21.82
CA LYS A 3 6.29 16.58 -20.94
C LYS A 3 6.17 16.92 -19.44
N SER A 4 6.84 17.98 -18.97
CA SER A 4 6.84 18.34 -17.54
C SER A 4 5.49 18.91 -17.06
N SER A 5 4.77 19.64 -17.91
CA SER A 5 3.50 20.26 -17.50
C SER A 5 2.38 19.24 -17.34
N GLN A 6 2.36 18.20 -18.18
CA GLN A 6 1.36 17.13 -18.11
C GLN A 6 1.56 16.24 -16.88
N GLU A 7 2.82 15.92 -16.52
CA GLU A 7 3.14 15.16 -15.30
C GLU A 7 2.70 15.92 -14.03
N VAL A 8 2.95 17.23 -13.97
CA VAL A 8 2.57 18.07 -12.82
C VAL A 8 1.05 18.19 -12.68
N GLU A 9 0.33 18.41 -13.78
CA GLU A 9 -1.13 18.48 -13.78
C GLU A 9 -1.78 17.16 -13.32
N THR A 10 -1.16 16.02 -13.68
CA THR A 10 -1.61 14.70 -13.22
C THR A 10 -1.39 14.50 -11.71
N ILE A 11 -0.30 15.06 -11.16
CA ILE A 11 -0.03 15.04 -9.71
C ILE A 11 -1.02 15.95 -8.96
N ASP A 12 -1.30 17.14 -9.48
CA ASP A 12 -2.26 18.05 -8.85
C ASP A 12 -3.68 17.43 -8.81
N GLN A 13 -4.09 16.75 -9.88
CA GLN A 13 -5.35 16.00 -9.93
C GLN A 13 -5.37 14.83 -8.93
N LEU A 14 -4.26 14.11 -8.78
CA LEU A 14 -4.12 13.03 -7.80
C LEU A 14 -4.25 13.53 -6.36
N LEU A 15 -3.66 14.68 -6.06
CA LEU A 15 -3.73 15.29 -4.74
C LEU A 15 -5.14 15.83 -4.43
N ALA A 16 -5.87 16.30 -5.45
CA ALA A 16 -7.24 16.77 -5.33
C ALA A 16 -8.26 15.61 -5.21
N ASP A 17 -8.15 14.57 -6.04
CA ASP A 17 -8.97 13.36 -5.98
C ASP A 17 -8.15 12.08 -6.19
N PRO A 18 -7.75 11.42 -5.09
CA PRO A 18 -7.00 10.17 -5.15
C PRO A 18 -7.74 9.00 -5.81
N TRP A 19 -9.07 9.09 -6.03
CA TRP A 19 -9.85 8.04 -6.69
C TRP A 19 -9.93 8.21 -8.21
N ALA A 20 -9.79 9.43 -8.72
CA ALA A 20 -9.86 9.72 -10.15
C ALA A 20 -8.64 9.19 -10.93
N VAL A 21 -7.53 8.91 -10.24
CA VAL A 21 -6.28 8.49 -10.88
C VAL A 21 -6.15 6.98 -10.97
N ALA A 22 -5.69 6.49 -12.12
CA ALA A 22 -5.36 5.08 -12.30
C ALA A 22 -4.12 4.72 -11.48
N ILE A 23 -4.32 3.91 -10.43
CA ILE A 23 -3.23 3.51 -9.53
C ILE A 23 -2.16 2.66 -10.22
N GLN A 24 -2.58 1.91 -11.24
CA GLN A 24 -1.69 1.10 -12.07
C GLN A 24 -0.64 1.97 -12.77
N ASP A 25 -1.03 3.11 -13.32
CA ASP A 25 -0.12 4.00 -14.04
C ASP A 25 0.96 4.57 -13.12
N ILE A 26 0.62 4.88 -11.86
CA ILE A 26 1.58 5.35 -10.85
C ILE A 26 2.54 4.23 -10.47
N TRP A 27 2.04 3.01 -10.28
CA TRP A 27 2.87 1.85 -9.97
C TRP A 27 3.84 1.51 -11.11
N GLU A 28 3.38 1.57 -12.36
CA GLU A 28 4.19 1.35 -13.56
C GLU A 28 5.38 2.32 -13.60
N GLN A 29 5.12 3.60 -13.29
CA GLN A 29 6.17 4.62 -13.16
C GLN A 29 7.11 4.34 -11.98
N ALA A 30 6.59 3.92 -10.82
CA ALA A 30 7.42 3.54 -9.68
C ALA A 30 8.28 2.29 -9.96
N ALA A 31 7.83 1.38 -10.83
CA ALA A 31 8.56 0.14 -11.14
C ALA A 31 9.59 0.31 -12.26
N HIS A 32 9.23 1.05 -13.32
CA HIS A 32 9.97 1.02 -14.59
C HIS A 32 10.62 2.34 -14.99
N ASN A 33 10.42 3.43 -14.24
CA ASN A 33 11.02 4.72 -14.62
C ASN A 33 12.55 4.66 -14.51
N PRO A 34 13.31 5.03 -15.56
CA PRO A 34 14.77 4.97 -15.57
C PRO A 34 15.42 6.00 -14.63
N ASP A 35 14.71 7.09 -14.31
CA ASP A 35 15.20 8.12 -13.39
C ASP A 35 14.93 7.70 -11.93
N PRO A 36 15.98 7.55 -11.10
CA PRO A 36 15.84 7.08 -9.73
C PRO A 36 15.09 8.06 -8.83
N ASP A 37 15.15 9.36 -9.10
CA ASP A 37 14.47 10.37 -8.29
C ASP A 37 12.98 10.42 -8.66
N LYS A 38 12.65 10.33 -9.95
CA LYS A 38 11.27 10.13 -10.38
C LYS A 38 10.68 8.84 -9.81
N ARG A 39 11.45 7.76 -9.79
CA ARG A 39 11.01 6.49 -9.21
C ARG A 39 10.58 6.63 -7.76
N LYS A 40 11.38 7.32 -6.93
CA LYS A 40 11.05 7.61 -5.53
C LYS A 40 9.80 8.49 -5.40
N LEU A 41 9.64 9.47 -6.28
CA LEU A 41 8.44 10.31 -6.30
C LEU A 41 7.19 9.48 -6.57
N PHE A 42 7.19 8.65 -7.62
CA PHE A 42 6.05 7.81 -7.95
C PHE A 42 5.77 6.73 -6.89
N ASP A 43 6.80 6.20 -6.23
CA ASP A 43 6.64 5.27 -5.10
C ASP A 43 5.94 5.92 -3.90
N ALA A 44 6.34 7.16 -3.57
CA ALA A 44 5.68 7.95 -2.53
C ALA A 44 4.23 8.29 -2.89
N LEU A 45 3.97 8.70 -4.14
CA LEU A 45 2.62 8.98 -4.63
C LEU A 45 1.73 7.74 -4.61
N HIS A 46 2.26 6.59 -5.02
CA HIS A 46 1.55 5.31 -4.98
C HIS A 46 1.13 4.96 -3.54
N THR A 47 2.06 5.10 -2.58
CA THR A 47 1.79 4.88 -1.16
C THR A 47 0.73 5.84 -0.62
N TYR A 48 0.80 7.13 -0.97
CA TYR A 48 -0.18 8.14 -0.57
C TYR A 48 -1.59 7.82 -1.07
N VAL A 49 -1.73 7.43 -2.35
CA VAL A 49 -3.04 7.07 -2.92
C VAL A 49 -3.64 5.85 -2.23
N LEU A 50 -2.82 4.82 -1.95
CA LEU A 50 -3.29 3.66 -1.20
C LEU A 50 -3.82 4.04 0.17
N ASP A 51 -3.08 4.86 0.91
CA ASP A 51 -3.45 5.31 2.26
C ASP A 51 -4.78 6.10 2.24
N LYS A 52 -4.93 7.07 1.32
CA LYS A 52 -6.17 7.86 1.19
C LYS A 52 -7.38 7.03 0.77
N ARG A 53 -7.18 6.04 -0.11
CA ARG A 53 -8.25 5.11 -0.49
C ARG A 53 -8.65 4.23 0.68
N GLN A 54 -7.68 3.72 1.45
CA GLN A 54 -7.93 2.93 2.65
C GLN A 54 -8.68 3.73 3.72
N GLU A 55 -8.27 4.96 4.01
CA GLU A 55 -8.99 5.85 4.93
C GLU A 55 -10.47 6.01 4.54
N ARG A 56 -10.75 6.24 3.25
CA ARG A 56 -12.13 6.36 2.74
C ARG A 56 -12.93 5.07 2.89
N ILE A 57 -12.34 3.92 2.55
CA ILE A 57 -12.98 2.60 2.69
C ILE A 57 -13.29 2.31 4.17
N ILE A 58 -12.34 2.59 5.07
CA ILE A 58 -12.50 2.36 6.51
C ILE A 58 -13.58 3.27 7.11
N ASN A 59 -13.67 4.51 6.63
CA ASN A 59 -14.67 5.48 7.06
C ASN A 59 -16.04 5.27 6.41
N GLU A 60 -16.16 4.38 5.43
CA GLU A 60 -17.44 4.04 4.82
C GLU A 60 -18.32 3.26 5.80
N LYS A 61 -19.60 3.62 5.91
CA LYS A 61 -20.52 3.13 6.95
C LYS A 61 -20.63 1.59 6.99
N HIS A 62 -20.42 0.92 5.86
CA HIS A 62 -20.47 -0.53 5.74
C HIS A 62 -19.24 -1.24 6.33
N PHE A 63 -18.10 -0.55 6.45
CA PHE A 63 -16.87 -1.11 7.01
C PHE A 63 -16.82 -1.02 8.54
N VAL A 64 -17.43 0.03 9.13
CA VAL A 64 -17.46 0.28 10.58
C VAL A 64 -18.14 -0.87 11.36
N ILE A 65 -19.04 -1.64 10.73
CA ILE A 65 -19.69 -2.80 11.35
C ILE A 65 -18.66 -3.88 11.74
N TYR A 66 -17.60 -4.09 10.96
CA TYR A 66 -16.55 -5.07 11.29
C TYR A 66 -15.55 -4.56 12.32
N ARG A 67 -15.35 -3.23 12.42
CA ARG A 67 -14.44 -2.64 13.42
C ARG A 67 -14.99 -2.78 14.85
N GLN A 68 -16.29 -2.61 15.04
CA GLN A 68 -16.92 -2.79 16.36
C GLN A 68 -16.95 -4.28 16.78
N VAL A 69 -17.16 -5.20 15.82
CA VAL A 69 -17.22 -6.65 16.09
C VAL A 69 -15.83 -7.23 16.36
N LEU A 70 -14.78 -6.77 15.68
CA LEU A 70 -13.39 -7.17 15.95
C LEU A 70 -12.86 -6.65 17.29
N GLN A 71 -13.27 -5.45 17.73
CA GLN A 71 -12.89 -4.93 19.04
C GLN A 71 -13.44 -5.76 20.21
N LEU A 72 -14.61 -6.40 20.04
CA LEU A 72 -15.19 -7.28 21.07
C LEU A 72 -14.54 -8.68 21.08
N SER A 73 -14.11 -9.21 19.93
CA SER A 73 -13.41 -10.49 19.87
C SER A 73 -11.96 -10.42 20.34
N ASP A 74 -11.30 -9.27 20.15
CA ASP A 74 -9.89 -9.08 20.49
C ASP A 74 -9.68 -8.71 21.97
N PHE A 75 -10.68 -8.12 22.63
CA PHE A 75 -10.63 -7.89 24.09
C PHE A 75 -10.82 -9.21 24.88
N SER A 76 -11.40 -10.24 24.25
CA SER A 76 -11.56 -11.57 24.83
C SER A 76 -10.37 -12.50 24.58
N ASN A 77 -9.57 -12.28 23.54
CA ASN A 77 -8.55 -13.22 23.10
C ASN A 77 -7.23 -12.48 22.80
N GLY A 78 -6.41 -12.29 23.83
CA GLY A 78 -5.07 -11.72 23.72
C GLY A 78 -4.09 -12.58 22.92
N VAL A 79 -4.22 -12.64 21.58
CA VAL A 79 -3.28 -13.34 20.70
C VAL A 79 -3.15 -12.63 19.34
N PHE A 80 -2.40 -11.53 19.29
CA PHE A 80 -1.69 -11.16 18.06
C PHE A 80 -0.24 -11.64 18.16
N ARG A 81 0.00 -12.91 17.85
CA ARG A 81 1.34 -13.41 17.49
C ARG A 81 1.56 -13.15 16.00
N PHE A 82 2.43 -12.21 15.67
CA PHE A 82 2.99 -12.09 14.32
C PHE A 82 3.75 -13.39 14.00
N ASN A 83 3.22 -14.18 13.07
CA ASN A 83 3.89 -15.37 12.53
C ASN A 83 5.04 -14.94 11.60
N ASN A 84 6.15 -14.50 12.18
CA ASN A 84 7.44 -14.55 11.49
C ASN A 84 7.93 -16.00 11.49
N LYS A 85 7.46 -16.80 10.51
CA LYS A 85 8.12 -18.07 10.18
C LYS A 85 9.53 -17.75 9.68
N LYS A 86 10.53 -17.86 10.56
CA LYS A 86 11.94 -17.91 10.16
C LYS A 86 12.12 -19.12 9.22
N PRO A 87 12.83 -19.01 8.09
CA PRO A 87 13.16 -20.18 7.29
C PRO A 87 14.13 -21.06 8.10
N THR A 88 13.70 -22.27 8.43
CA THR A 88 14.56 -23.28 9.07
C THR A 88 15.55 -23.84 8.05
N PRO A 89 16.84 -23.97 8.37
CA PRO A 89 17.80 -24.62 7.48
C PRO A 89 17.43 -26.10 7.37
N LYS A 90 17.32 -26.61 6.14
CA LYS A 90 17.09 -28.03 5.87
C LYS A 90 18.29 -28.82 6.36
N SER A 91 18.14 -29.53 7.48
CA SER A 91 19.09 -30.55 7.92
C SER A 91 19.03 -31.73 6.95
N GLY A 92 20.02 -31.88 6.08
CA GLY A 92 20.26 -33.10 5.32
C GLY A 92 20.72 -34.25 6.25
N PRO A 93 20.57 -35.52 5.83
CA PRO A 93 20.88 -36.64 6.70
C PRO A 93 22.39 -36.70 6.97
N PHE A 94 22.72 -36.67 8.27
CA PHE A 94 24.05 -36.93 8.80
C PHE A 94 24.43 -38.38 8.45
N LYS A 95 25.34 -38.57 7.49
CA LYS A 95 26.05 -39.85 7.33
C LYS A 95 27.15 -39.92 8.39
N ARG A 96 27.09 -40.93 9.25
CA ARG A 96 28.25 -41.38 10.03
C ARG A 96 29.19 -42.17 9.15
#